data_AF-A0A1C5PFN3-F1
#
_entry.id   AF-A0A1C5PFN3-F1
#
_cell.length_a   1.000
_cell.length_b   1.000
_cell.length_c   1.000
_cell.angle_alpha   90.00
_cell.angle_beta   90.00
_cell.angle_gamma   90.00
#
_symmetry.space_group_name_H-M   'P 1'
#
loop_
_entity.id
_entity.type
_entity.pdbx_description
1 polymer ?
#
loop_
_entity_poly.entity_id
_entity_poly.type
_entity_poly.pdbx_seq_one_letter_code
_entity_poly.pdbx_strand_id
1 'polypeptide(L)' 'MARIYAALIRKGIKTLEDVPARLRDAVAALLQEDGHA' A
#
# COMPACT_ATOMS: atom_id res chain seq x y z
N MET A 1 -6.60 7.92 0.55
CA MET A 1 -6.72 6.79 -0.40
C MET A 1 -5.56 5.81 -0.31
N ALA A 2 -4.29 6.22 -0.47
CA ALA A 2 -3.11 5.32 -0.44
C ALA A 2 -3.01 4.47 0.85
N ARG A 3 -3.20 5.08 2.03
CA ARG A 3 -3.21 4.35 3.31
C ARG A 3 -4.23 3.21 3.39
N ILE A 4 -5.39 3.36 2.73
CA ILE A 4 -6.41 2.29 2.68
C ILE A 4 -5.89 1.12 1.86
N TYR A 5 -5.31 1.38 0.67
CA TYR A 5 -4.70 0.33 -0.13
C TYR A 5 -3.55 -0.36 0.59
N ALA A 6 -2.67 0.39 1.26
CA ALA A 6 -1.58 -0.18 2.05
C ALA A 6 -2.12 -1.11 3.16
N ALA A 7 -3.17 -0.69 3.88
CA ALA A 7 -3.82 -1.53 4.89
C ALA A 7 -4.50 -2.77 4.30
N LEU A 8 -5.15 -2.65 3.13
CA LEU A 8 -5.78 -3.78 2.44
C LEU A 8 -4.74 -4.78 1.90
N ILE A 9 -3.60 -4.28 1.40
CA ILE A 9 -2.47 -5.10 0.94
C ILE A 9 -1.84 -5.85 2.11
N ARG A 10 -1.62 -5.17 3.23
CA ARG A 10 -1.10 -5.78 4.46
C ARG A 10 -2.03 -6.87 5.01
N LYS A 11 -3.34 -6.71 4.84
CA LYS A 11 -4.36 -7.72 5.19
C LYS A 11 -4.47 -8.87 4.17
N GLY A 12 -3.76 -8.81 3.04
CA GLY A 12 -3.85 -9.82 1.97
C GLY A 12 -5.16 -9.76 1.16
N ILE A 13 -5.92 -8.66 1.28
CA ILE A 13 -7.21 -8.48 0.59
C ILE A 13 -7.02 -7.91 -0.83
N LYS A 14 -5.97 -7.13 -1.05
CA LYS A 14 -5.59 -6.55 -2.35
C LYS A 14 -4.10 -6.71 -2.62
N THR A 15 -3.69 -6.59 -3.88
CA THR A 15 -2.26 -6.56 -4.25
C THR A 15 -1.84 -5.18 -4.76
N LEU A 16 -0.54 -4.97 -4.97
CA LEU A 16 -0.01 -3.72 -5.50
C LEU A 16 -0.54 -3.42 -6.93
N GLU A 17 -1.03 -4.44 -7.63
CA GLU A 17 -1.59 -4.35 -8.97
C GLU A 17 -2.97 -3.65 -8.99
N ASP A 18 -3.76 -3.83 -7.92
CA ASP A 18 -5.01 -3.12 -7.68
C ASP A 18 -4.82 -1.61 -7.41
N VAL A 19 -3.58 -1.18 -7.19
CA VAL A 19 -3.25 0.20 -6.88
C VAL A 19 -3.02 0.98 -8.18
N PRO A 20 -3.72 2.10 -8.39
CA PRO A 20 -3.46 2.99 -9.52
C PRO A 20 -1.99 3.43 -9.54
N ALA A 21 -1.36 3.48 -10.73
CA ALA A 21 0.06 3.81 -10.86
C ALA A 21 0.48 5.08 -10.11
N ARG A 22 -0.35 6.13 -10.17
CA ARG A 22 -0.18 7.40 -9.43
C ARG A 22 -0.12 7.27 -7.90
N LEU A 23 -0.65 6.18 -7.34
CA LEU A 23 -0.65 5.90 -5.90
C LEU A 23 0.34 4.79 -5.51
N ARG A 24 0.93 4.06 -6.47
CA ARG A 24 1.86 2.96 -6.16
C ARG A 24 3.06 3.46 -5.37
N ASP A 25 3.61 4.61 -5.75
CA ASP A 25 4.72 5.24 -5.05
C ASP A 25 4.37 5.56 -3.59
N ALA A 26 3.22 6.21 -3.39
CA ALA A 26 2.74 6.55 -2.04
C ALA A 26 2.42 5.29 -1.21
N VAL A 27 1.85 4.25 -1.82
CA VAL A 27 1.55 2.97 -1.15
C VAL A 27 2.83 2.20 -0.81
N ALA A 28 3.82 2.20 -1.70
CA ALA A 28 5.12 1.56 -1.47
C ALA A 28 5.90 2.27 -0.37
N ALA A 29 5.90 3.61 -0.34
CA ALA A 29 6.48 4.40 0.75
C ALA A 29 5.81 4.06 2.09
N LEU A 30 4.48 4.05 2.13
CA LEU A 30 3.73 3.69 3.33
C LEU A 30 4.04 2.27 3.80
N LEU A 31 4.08 1.28 2.90
CA LEU A 31 4.42 -0.11 3.23
C LEU A 31 5.85 -0.26 3.79
N GLN A 32 6.79 0.55 3.33
CA GLN A 32 8.16 0.60 3.85
C GLN A 32 8.20 1.22 5.25
N GLU A 33 7.50 2.34 5.49
CA GLU A 33 7.46 3.00 6.79
C GLU A 33 6.78 2.13 7.87
N ASP A 34 5.70 1.44 7.50
CA ASP A 34 4.89 0.60 8.40
C ASP A 34 5.56 -0.73 8.79
N GLY A 35 6.63 -1.14 8.09
CA GLY A 35 7.39 -2.36 8.34
C GLY A 35 8.52 -2.21 9.38
N HIS A 36 8.74 -1.00 9.90
CA HIS A 36 9.85 -0.68 10.81
C HIS A 36 9.42 -0.50 12.29
N ALA A 37 8.36 -1.16 12.74
CA ALA A 37 7.92 -1.13 14.15
C ALA A 37 7.97 -2.52 14.79
#